data_AF-A0A0C3HAP2-F1
#
_entry.id   AF-A0A0C3HAP2-F1
#
_cell.length_a   1.000
_cell.length_b   1.000
_cell.length_c   1.000
_cell.angle_alpha   90.00
_cell.angle_beta   90.00
_cell.angle_gamma   90.00
#
_symmetry.space_group_name_H-M   'P 1'
#
loop_
_entity.id
_entity.type
_entity.pdbx_description
1 polymer ?
#
loop_
_entity_poly.entity_id
_entity_poly.type
_entity_poly.pdbx_seq_one_letter_code
_entity_poly.pdbx_strand_id
1 'polypeptide(L)'
;LTLLLGLAAASPLVAERRDAPSKVKVLGISLLGTGCPPGSADVQVDATGTLFEASFSAYEVQTGPGTMAADWRKNCKLTLNMEFDEGFQFSILETDMQGFSEIPSGVKGTCLNVFSFTGGSGTATFKQNLGPSDGDFDLKSDP
;
A
#
# COMPACT_ATOMS: atom_id res chain seq x y z
N LEU A 1 -51.86 37.10 12.96
CA LEU A 1 -51.33 35.88 12.32
C LEU A 1 -50.85 36.28 10.94
N THR A 2 -49.56 36.56 10.78
CA THR A 2 -48.96 36.93 9.49
C THR A 2 -47.69 36.10 9.34
N LEU A 3 -47.77 35.00 8.57
CA LEU A 3 -46.63 34.17 8.22
C LEU A 3 -45.79 34.91 7.17
N LEU A 4 -44.52 35.19 7.48
CA LEU A 4 -43.52 35.52 6.46
C LEU A 4 -42.89 34.21 5.96
N LEU A 5 -43.17 33.83 4.72
CA LEU A 5 -42.42 32.81 4.00
C LEU A 5 -41.08 33.44 3.52
N GLY A 6 -39.97 33.04 4.14
CA GLY A 6 -38.64 33.33 3.63
C GLY A 6 -38.30 32.40 2.47
N LEU A 7 -38.03 32.96 1.28
CA LEU A 7 -37.41 32.21 0.18
C LEU A 7 -35.92 32.01 0.50
N ALA A 8 -35.52 30.76 0.76
CA ALA A 8 -34.11 30.39 0.78
C ALA A 8 -33.61 30.28 -0.67
N ALA A 9 -32.78 31.23 -1.11
CA ALA A 9 -32.07 31.13 -2.37
C ALA A 9 -30.95 30.08 -2.23
N ALA A 10 -31.15 28.90 -2.79
CA ALA A 10 -30.09 27.91 -2.96
C ALA A 10 -29.13 28.44 -4.04
N SER A 11 -27.99 29.00 -3.62
CA SER A 11 -26.91 29.32 -4.57
C SER A 11 -26.35 28.00 -5.10
N PRO A 12 -26.15 27.84 -6.42
CA PRO A 12 -25.46 26.67 -6.93
C PRO A 12 -24.05 26.68 -6.34
N LEU A 13 -23.70 25.65 -5.57
CA LEU A 13 -22.30 25.39 -5.25
C LEU A 13 -21.62 25.11 -6.58
N VAL A 14 -20.87 26.09 -7.08
CA VAL A 14 -19.88 25.84 -8.11
C VAL A 14 -18.86 24.93 -7.42
N ALA A 15 -18.90 23.64 -7.74
CA ALA A 15 -17.79 22.75 -7.44
C ALA A 15 -16.62 23.30 -8.26
N GLU A 16 -15.78 24.12 -7.62
CA GLU A 16 -14.47 24.51 -8.14
C GLU A 16 -13.80 23.21 -8.57
N ARG A 17 -13.63 23.03 -9.88
CA ARG A 17 -12.88 21.92 -10.43
C ARG A 17 -11.44 22.20 -10.01
N ARG A 18 -11.06 21.76 -8.81
CA ARG A 18 -9.68 21.86 -8.34
C ARG A 18 -8.84 21.19 -9.41
N ASP A 19 -7.94 21.95 -10.01
CA ASP A 19 -6.96 21.40 -10.94
C ASP A 19 -6.20 20.27 -10.23
N ALA A 20 -5.77 19.27 -10.98
CA ALA A 20 -4.95 18.21 -10.41
C ALA A 20 -3.75 18.83 -9.69
N PRO A 21 -3.30 18.27 -8.55
CA PRO A 21 -2.15 18.79 -7.84
C PRO A 21 -0.96 18.84 -8.81
N SER A 22 -0.28 19.98 -8.81
CA SER A 22 0.88 20.24 -9.67
C SER A 22 2.12 19.49 -9.19
N LYS A 23 2.15 19.09 -7.92
CA LYS A 23 3.26 18.42 -7.27
C LYS A 23 2.77 17.25 -6.41
N VAL A 24 3.27 16.04 -6.72
CA VAL A 24 3.16 14.83 -5.89
C VAL A 24 4.44 14.04 -6.08
N LYS A 25 5.24 13.89 -5.02
CA LYS A 25 6.54 13.20 -5.09
C LYS A 25 6.82 12.37 -3.86
N VAL A 26 7.35 11.17 -4.06
CA VAL A 26 8.01 10.36 -3.05
C VAL A 26 9.44 10.90 -2.88
N LEU A 27 9.73 11.49 -1.73
CA LEU A 27 11.05 12.01 -1.38
C LEU A 27 11.98 10.93 -0.83
N GLY A 28 11.41 9.85 -0.29
CA GLY A 28 12.17 8.73 0.23
C GLY A 28 11.28 7.69 0.89
N ILE A 29 11.82 6.50 1.11
CA ILE A 29 11.12 5.37 1.72
C ILE A 29 12.02 4.76 2.79
N SER A 30 11.44 4.49 3.95
CA SER A 30 12.10 3.74 5.02
C SER A 30 11.40 2.40 5.24
N LEU A 31 12.18 1.38 5.61
CA LEU A 31 11.72 0.01 5.75
C LEU A 31 12.03 -0.50 7.15
N LEU A 32 11.08 -1.22 7.74
CA LEU A 32 11.23 -1.81 9.05
C LEU A 32 10.41 -3.11 9.18
N GLY A 33 11.08 -4.20 9.56
CA GLY A 33 10.41 -5.45 9.89
C GLY A 33 11.31 -6.67 9.78
N THR A 34 10.76 -7.83 10.16
CA THR A 34 11.50 -9.10 10.14
C THR A 34 11.73 -9.64 8.74
N GLY A 35 10.94 -9.22 7.75
CA GLY A 35 11.14 -9.56 6.33
C GLY A 35 12.05 -8.59 5.58
N CYS A 36 12.49 -7.52 6.21
CA CYS A 36 13.39 -6.53 5.61
C CYS A 36 14.41 -6.00 6.64
N PRO A 37 15.26 -6.87 7.22
CA PRO A 37 16.34 -6.43 8.10
C PRO A 37 17.29 -5.43 7.40
N PRO A 38 18.05 -4.64 8.18
CA PRO A 38 19.00 -3.68 7.62
C PRO A 38 19.94 -4.30 6.58
N GLY A 39 20.03 -3.68 5.40
CA GLY A 39 20.88 -4.16 4.29
C GLY A 39 20.26 -5.26 3.42
N SER A 40 19.00 -5.64 3.64
CA SER A 40 18.30 -6.67 2.84
C SER A 40 17.25 -6.13 1.89
N ALA A 41 17.14 -4.81 1.78
CA ALA A 41 16.21 -4.16 0.86
C ALA A 41 16.93 -3.06 0.08
N ASP A 42 16.58 -2.94 -1.18
CA ASP A 42 16.97 -1.83 -2.06
C ASP A 42 15.69 -1.11 -2.49
N VAL A 43 15.74 0.23 -2.53
CA VAL A 43 14.60 1.04 -2.97
C VAL A 43 15.05 2.05 -3.98
N GLN A 44 14.35 2.07 -5.11
CA GLN A 44 14.52 3.03 -6.19
C GLN A 44 13.23 3.81 -6.37
N VAL A 45 13.35 5.12 -6.52
CA VAL A 45 12.26 6.00 -6.91
C VAL A 45 12.54 6.48 -8.33
N ASP A 46 11.54 6.45 -9.19
CA ASP A 46 11.68 6.85 -10.58
C ASP A 46 11.97 8.36 -10.72
N ALA A 47 12.35 8.80 -11.92
CA ALA A 47 12.69 10.21 -12.16
C ALA A 47 11.51 11.17 -11.94
N THR A 48 10.25 10.70 -12.07
CA THR A 48 9.07 11.52 -11.82
C THR A 48 8.78 11.68 -10.33
N GLY A 49 9.22 10.73 -9.51
CA GLY A 49 8.92 10.68 -8.07
C GLY A 49 7.54 10.08 -7.78
N THR A 50 6.90 9.42 -8.75
CA THR A 50 5.53 8.90 -8.61
C THR A 50 5.48 7.38 -8.58
N LEU A 51 6.56 6.72 -9.00
CA LEU A 51 6.73 5.27 -8.94
C LEU A 51 7.94 4.94 -8.07
N PHE A 52 7.84 3.87 -7.30
CA PHE A 52 8.99 3.30 -6.61
C PHE A 52 8.98 1.78 -6.76
N GLU A 53 10.18 1.20 -6.69
CA GLU A 53 10.39 -0.24 -6.59
C GLU A 53 11.14 -0.52 -5.28
N ALA A 54 10.69 -1.54 -4.55
CA ALA A 54 11.38 -2.06 -3.38
C ALA A 54 11.69 -3.53 -3.59
N SER A 55 12.97 -3.87 -3.69
CA SER A 55 13.44 -5.24 -3.87
C SER A 55 13.96 -5.77 -2.54
N PHE A 56 13.74 -7.07 -2.27
CA PHE A 56 14.10 -7.70 -1.00
C PHE A 56 14.97 -8.95 -1.23
N SER A 57 16.02 -9.10 -0.44
CA SER A 57 16.86 -10.30 -0.42
C SER A 57 16.60 -11.22 0.78
N ALA A 58 15.79 -10.79 1.76
CA ALA A 58 15.50 -11.56 2.97
C ALA A 58 13.99 -11.59 3.33
N TYR A 59 13.10 -11.25 2.40
CA TYR A 59 11.67 -11.41 2.57
C TYR A 59 11.26 -12.84 2.20
N GLU A 60 11.51 -13.77 3.12
CA GLU A 60 11.27 -15.20 2.90
C GLU A 60 10.41 -15.79 4.02
N VAL A 61 9.42 -16.59 3.64
CA VAL A 61 8.51 -17.28 4.55
C VAL A 61 8.64 -18.79 4.34
N GLN A 62 8.86 -19.53 5.42
CA GLN A 62 9.00 -20.99 5.38
C GLN A 62 8.20 -21.64 6.51
N THR A 63 7.70 -22.85 6.28
CA THR A 63 6.98 -23.64 7.29
C THR A 63 7.31 -25.13 7.15
N GLY A 64 7.18 -25.89 8.24
CA GLY A 64 7.47 -27.32 8.27
C GLY A 64 8.33 -27.75 9.46
N PRO A 65 8.74 -29.03 9.52
CA PRO A 65 9.59 -29.53 10.59
C PRO A 65 10.86 -28.71 10.76
N GLY A 66 11.17 -28.28 11.99
CA GLY A 66 12.38 -27.52 12.30
C GLY A 66 12.27 -26.00 12.12
N THR A 67 11.14 -25.49 11.60
CA THR A 67 10.87 -24.04 11.53
C THR A 67 10.30 -23.51 12.85
N MET A 68 10.47 -22.22 13.10
CA MET A 68 9.96 -21.52 14.27
C MET A 68 8.91 -20.47 13.92
N ALA A 69 8.31 -19.88 14.95
CA ALA A 69 7.22 -18.94 14.77
C ALA A 69 7.58 -17.68 13.94
N ALA A 70 8.87 -17.36 13.81
CA ALA A 70 9.37 -16.25 13.03
C ALA A 70 9.63 -16.58 11.54
N ASP A 71 9.60 -17.86 11.15
CA ASP A 71 9.90 -18.30 9.78
C ASP A 71 8.64 -18.30 8.91
N TRP A 72 7.52 -18.78 9.46
CA TRP A 72 6.22 -18.83 8.79
C TRP A 72 5.46 -17.49 8.78
N ARG A 73 6.02 -16.42 9.37
CA ARG A 73 5.46 -15.06 9.33
C ARG A 73 6.55 -13.98 9.27
N LYS A 74 6.62 -13.27 8.14
CA LYS A 74 7.41 -12.05 7.97
C LYS A 74 6.52 -10.82 7.82
N ASN A 75 7.06 -9.66 8.15
CA ASN A 75 6.47 -8.37 7.83
C ASN A 75 7.54 -7.39 7.40
N CYS A 76 7.17 -6.47 6.51
CA CYS A 76 7.95 -5.28 6.22
C CYS A 76 7.01 -4.08 6.14
N LYS A 77 7.28 -3.04 6.94
CA LYS A 77 6.54 -1.77 6.89
C LYS A 77 7.33 -0.79 6.05
N LEU A 78 6.73 -0.31 4.97
CA LEU A 78 7.27 0.78 4.15
C LEU A 78 6.63 2.08 4.63
N THR A 79 7.46 3.07 4.93
CA THR A 79 7.00 4.42 5.31
C THR A 79 7.53 5.41 4.29
N LEU A 80 6.60 5.99 3.52
CA LEU A 80 6.88 6.91 2.43
C LEU A 80 6.91 8.34 2.98
N ASN A 81 8.00 9.06 2.71
CA ASN A 81 8.08 10.50 2.89
C ASN A 81 7.61 11.16 1.58
N MET A 82 6.50 11.89 1.64
CA MET A 82 5.87 12.47 0.46
C MET A 82 5.83 13.99 0.52
N GLU A 83 5.96 14.62 -0.65
CA GLU A 83 5.72 16.03 -0.87
C GLU A 83 4.54 16.21 -1.83
N PHE A 84 3.56 17.00 -1.44
CA PHE A 84 2.37 17.24 -2.25
C PHE A 84 1.70 18.57 -1.93
N ASP A 85 0.89 19.06 -2.88
CA ASP A 85 0.11 20.29 -2.73
C ASP A 85 -0.95 20.16 -1.62
N GLU A 86 -1.12 21.21 -0.83
CA GLU A 86 -2.10 21.23 0.27
C GLU A 86 -3.54 21.18 -0.24
N GLY A 87 -4.44 20.66 0.60
CA GLY A 87 -5.87 20.56 0.28
C GLY A 87 -6.25 19.39 -0.63
N PHE A 88 -5.31 18.49 -0.93
CA PHE A 88 -5.55 17.24 -1.63
C PHE A 88 -5.47 16.02 -0.71
N GLN A 89 -6.14 14.95 -1.13
CA GLN A 89 -6.03 13.62 -0.56
C GLN A 89 -5.46 12.69 -1.64
N PHE A 90 -4.67 11.72 -1.22
CA PHE A 90 -4.00 10.78 -2.11
C PHE A 90 -4.32 9.35 -1.67
N SER A 91 -4.43 8.46 -2.65
CA SER A 91 -4.46 7.02 -2.43
C SER A 91 -3.37 6.37 -3.26
N ILE A 92 -3.00 5.16 -2.86
CA ILE A 92 -2.22 4.26 -3.71
C ILE A 92 -3.21 3.69 -4.72
N LEU A 93 -2.85 3.70 -6.00
CA LEU A 93 -3.72 3.16 -7.05
C LEU A 93 -3.49 1.67 -7.28
N GLU A 94 -2.22 1.26 -7.28
CA GLU A 94 -1.86 -0.12 -7.54
C GLU A 94 -0.56 -0.45 -6.81
N THR A 95 -0.47 -1.66 -6.30
CA THR A 95 0.79 -2.26 -5.89
C THR A 95 0.88 -3.66 -6.44
N ASP A 96 2.00 -3.95 -7.08
CA ASP A 96 2.34 -5.28 -7.56
C ASP A 96 3.46 -5.86 -6.69
N MET A 97 3.33 -7.13 -6.32
CA MET A 97 4.38 -7.89 -5.65
C MET A 97 4.69 -9.14 -6.46
N GLN A 98 5.92 -9.19 -6.95
CA GLN A 98 6.44 -10.32 -7.70
C GLN A 98 7.38 -11.15 -6.82
N GLY A 99 7.47 -12.44 -7.10
CA GLY A 99 8.34 -13.34 -6.36
C GLY A 99 8.18 -14.79 -6.79
N PHE A 100 8.71 -15.70 -5.98
CA PHE A 100 8.64 -17.15 -6.20
C PHE A 100 7.94 -17.85 -5.04
N SER A 101 7.19 -18.91 -5.33
CA SER A 101 6.52 -19.72 -4.32
C SER A 101 6.60 -21.21 -4.63
N GLU A 102 6.89 -22.00 -3.60
CA GLU A 102 6.77 -23.45 -3.59
C GLU A 102 5.82 -23.82 -2.43
N ILE A 103 4.54 -24.05 -2.75
CA ILE A 103 3.49 -24.34 -1.78
C ILE A 103 2.92 -25.73 -2.10
N PRO A 104 3.18 -26.75 -1.27
CA PRO A 104 2.60 -28.07 -1.46
C PRO A 104 1.08 -28.09 -1.27
N SER A 105 0.43 -29.10 -1.86
CA SER A 105 -1.01 -29.32 -1.64
C SER A 105 -1.33 -29.50 -0.15
N GLY A 106 -2.42 -28.85 0.31
CA GLY A 106 -2.85 -28.86 1.70
C GLY A 106 -2.20 -27.79 2.58
N VAL A 107 -1.16 -27.10 2.10
CA VAL A 107 -0.57 -25.93 2.76
C VAL A 107 -1.30 -24.66 2.29
N LYS A 108 -1.33 -23.63 3.15
CA LYS A 108 -1.92 -22.33 2.85
C LYS A 108 -0.90 -21.23 3.04
N GLY A 109 -0.71 -20.40 2.02
CA GLY A 109 0.02 -19.14 2.13
C GLY A 109 -0.95 -17.97 2.17
N THR A 110 -0.51 -16.83 2.71
CA THR A 110 -1.28 -15.59 2.69
C THR A 110 -0.34 -14.41 2.56
N CYS A 111 -0.60 -13.54 1.60
CA CYS A 111 -0.06 -12.20 1.55
C CYS A 111 -1.10 -11.21 2.08
N LEU A 112 -0.66 -10.26 2.92
CA LEU A 112 -1.52 -9.22 3.49
C LEU A 112 -0.85 -7.87 3.32
N ASN A 113 -1.43 -7.03 2.47
CA ASN A 113 -1.03 -5.64 2.31
C ASN A 113 -2.00 -4.74 3.09
N VAL A 114 -1.44 -3.82 3.87
CA VAL A 114 -2.22 -2.88 4.68
C VAL A 114 -1.73 -1.47 4.37
N PHE A 115 -2.64 -0.62 3.90
CA PHE A 115 -2.35 0.74 3.48
C PHE A 115 -3.02 1.73 4.41
N SER A 116 -2.27 2.75 4.83
CA SER A 116 -2.74 3.81 5.71
C SER A 116 -2.04 5.11 5.39
N PHE A 117 -2.75 6.23 5.51
CA PHE A 117 -2.21 7.57 5.30
C PHE A 117 -2.31 8.39 6.57
N THR A 118 -1.27 9.18 6.84
CA THR A 118 -1.30 10.14 7.95
C THR A 118 -2.41 11.17 7.73
N GLY A 119 -3.24 11.38 8.74
CA GLY A 119 -4.40 12.28 8.66
C GLY A 119 -5.66 11.65 8.03
N GLY A 120 -5.56 10.44 7.48
CA GLY A 120 -6.72 9.64 7.06
C GLY A 120 -7.36 8.92 8.24
N SER A 121 -8.67 8.63 8.14
CA SER A 121 -9.43 7.94 9.20
C SER A 121 -9.56 6.43 8.99
N GLY A 122 -8.79 5.82 8.08
CA GLY A 122 -8.97 4.42 7.70
C GLY A 122 -7.72 3.71 7.20
N THR A 123 -7.84 2.38 7.14
CA THR A 123 -6.85 1.46 6.55
C THR A 123 -7.53 0.65 5.45
N ALA A 124 -6.89 0.54 4.30
CA ALA A 124 -7.27 -0.40 3.26
C ALA A 124 -6.48 -1.70 3.46
N THR A 125 -7.14 -2.86 3.37
CA THR A 125 -6.51 -4.16 3.63
C THR A 125 -6.79 -5.12 2.48
N PHE A 126 -5.71 -5.63 1.88
CA PHE A 126 -5.73 -6.54 0.75
C PHE A 126 -5.13 -7.87 1.18
N LYS A 127 -5.99 -8.88 1.30
CA LYS A 127 -5.58 -10.24 1.63
C LYS A 127 -5.66 -11.11 0.40
N GLN A 128 -4.53 -11.68 0.01
CA GLN A 128 -4.44 -12.66 -1.07
C GLN A 128 -4.07 -14.01 -0.47
N ASN A 129 -4.85 -15.04 -0.79
CA ASN A 129 -4.51 -16.40 -0.41
C ASN A 129 -3.62 -17.01 -1.49
N LEU A 130 -2.51 -17.60 -1.08
CA LEU A 130 -1.63 -18.36 -1.97
C LEU A 130 -2.02 -19.83 -1.87
N GLY A 131 -2.43 -20.40 -3.00
CA GLY A 131 -2.75 -21.82 -3.13
C GLY A 131 -1.49 -22.64 -3.42
N PRO A 132 -1.66 -23.95 -3.70
CA PRO A 132 -0.54 -24.77 -4.13
C PRO A 132 0.11 -24.20 -5.40
N SER A 133 1.43 -24.09 -5.39
CA SER A 133 2.21 -23.46 -6.46
C SER A 133 3.64 -23.99 -6.48
N ASP A 134 4.28 -23.89 -7.63
CA ASP A 134 5.70 -24.12 -7.85
C ASP A 134 6.10 -23.21 -9.02
N GLY A 135 6.62 -22.03 -8.71
CA GLY A 135 6.94 -21.01 -9.71
C GLY A 135 6.78 -19.56 -9.25
N ASP A 136 7.00 -18.67 -10.22
CA ASP A 136 6.85 -17.24 -10.05
C ASP A 136 5.38 -16.85 -9.83
N PHE A 137 5.17 -15.78 -9.06
CA PHE A 137 3.88 -15.13 -8.87
C PHE A 137 3.96 -13.64 -9.17
N ASP A 138 2.82 -13.06 -9.52
CA ASP A 138 2.58 -11.62 -9.59
C ASP A 138 1.26 -11.31 -8.88
N LEU A 139 1.34 -10.57 -7.78
CA LEU A 139 0.24 -10.29 -6.89
C LEU A 139 -0.14 -8.81 -6.95
N LYS A 140 -1.33 -8.53 -7.49
CA LYS A 140 -1.84 -7.17 -7.67
C LYS A 140 -2.78 -6.75 -6.55
N SER A 141 -2.60 -5.56 -5.99
CA SER A 141 -3.54 -4.91 -5.05
C SER A 141 -3.94 -3.53 -5.58
N ASP A 142 -5.22 -3.19 -5.52
CA ASP A 142 -5.79 -1.89 -5.94
C ASP A 142 -6.53 -1.27 -4.73
N PRO A 143 -5.80 -0.51 -3.87
CA PRO A 143 -6.26 -0.09 -2.55
C PRO A 143 -7.15 1.14 -2.38
#